data_AF-K1SYR9-F1
#
_entry.id   AF-K1SYR9-F1
#
_cell.length_a   1.000
_cell.length_b   1.000
_cell.length_c   1.000
_cell.angle_alpha   90.00
_cell.angle_beta   90.00
_cell.angle_gamma   90.00
#
_symmetry.space_group_name_H-M   'P 1'
#
loop_
_entity.id
_entity.type
_entity.pdbx_description
1 polymer ?
#
loop_
_entity_poly.entity_id
_entity_poly.type
_entity_poly.pdbx_seq_one_letter_code
_entity_poly.pdbx_strand_id
1 'polypeptide(L)'
;MGPKAGRKGGEVVFQGTPQEMLKTDTITAQYLNGKMAIEVPALRREGNGKHITIHGATGNNLKGVDVDFPLGKLIVVTGVSGSGKSTLINETLQPILSQHFYRSLKKPMPYESIEGIENIDKVVNVDQSPIGRTPRSNPATYTGVFSDIRSLFVGLPEAKIRGYKPGRFSFNVKGGRCEECKGNG
;
A
#
# COMPACT_ATOMS: atom_id res chain seq x y z
N MET A 1 0.61 -17.00 18.73
CA MET A 1 1.99 -16.81 18.22
C MET A 1 2.44 -15.38 18.49
N GLY A 2 3.71 -15.15 18.82
CA GLY A 2 4.26 -13.82 19.13
C GLY A 2 5.73 -13.93 19.57
N PRO A 3 6.27 -12.98 20.36
CA PRO A 3 5.62 -11.73 20.79
C PRO A 3 5.63 -10.64 19.70
N LYS A 4 6.52 -10.71 18.72
CA LYS A 4 6.61 -9.74 17.60
C LYS A 4 6.59 -10.46 16.24
N ALA A 5 6.92 -9.74 15.17
CA ALA A 5 7.03 -10.30 13.82
C ALA A 5 8.47 -10.75 13.49
N GLY A 6 8.59 -11.66 12.52
CA GLY A 6 9.88 -12.13 11.99
C GLY A 6 10.74 -12.78 13.05
N ARG A 7 12.04 -12.46 13.08
CA ARG A 7 13.04 -13.02 14.01
C ARG A 7 12.76 -12.75 15.50
N LYS A 8 11.85 -11.82 15.81
CA LYS A 8 11.46 -11.47 17.19
C LYS A 8 10.11 -12.12 17.58
N GLY A 9 9.64 -13.07 16.77
CA GLY A 9 8.43 -13.83 17.02
C GLY A 9 8.64 -15.33 16.81
N GLY A 10 7.56 -16.05 16.53
CA GLY A 10 7.59 -17.49 16.30
C GLY A 10 7.38 -18.33 17.56
N GLU A 11 7.07 -17.71 18.69
CA GLU A 11 6.82 -18.39 19.95
C GLU A 11 5.31 -18.50 20.24
N VAL A 12 4.91 -19.57 20.92
CA VAL A 12 3.55 -19.71 21.44
C VAL A 12 3.43 -18.87 22.71
N VAL A 13 2.98 -17.62 22.57
CA VAL A 13 2.80 -16.69 23.71
C VAL A 13 1.63 -17.03 24.62
N PHE A 14 0.65 -17.79 24.13
CA PHE A 14 -0.50 -18.27 24.89
C PHE A 14 -1.20 -19.41 24.12
N GLN A 15 -1.73 -20.39 24.85
CA GLN A 15 -2.62 -21.44 24.37
C GLN A 15 -3.65 -21.75 25.46
N GLY A 16 -4.93 -21.74 25.12
CA GLY A 16 -6.03 -21.94 26.07
C GLY A 16 -7.33 -21.32 25.58
N THR A 17 -8.28 -21.15 26.49
CA THR A 17 -9.57 -20.52 26.21
C THR A 17 -9.46 -18.99 26.11
N PRO A 18 -10.40 -18.30 25.43
CA PRO A 18 -10.46 -16.84 25.43
C PRO A 18 -10.52 -16.22 26.84
N GLN A 19 -11.24 -16.87 27.77
CA GLN A 19 -11.38 -16.42 29.15
C GLN A 19 -10.04 -16.46 29.91
N GLU A 20 -9.22 -17.48 29.66
CA GLU A 20 -7.87 -17.57 30.20
C GLU A 20 -6.93 -16.56 29.53
N MET A 21 -7.07 -16.33 28.21
CA MET A 21 -6.27 -15.36 27.46
C MET A 21 -6.40 -13.96 28.06
N LEU A 22 -7.61 -13.53 28.41
CA LEU A 22 -7.88 -12.20 28.97
C LEU A 22 -7.15 -11.93 30.30
N LYS A 23 -6.78 -12.98 31.03
CA LYS A 23 -6.03 -12.89 32.29
C LYS A 23 -4.52 -12.76 32.09
N THR A 24 -4.04 -12.96 30.87
CA THR A 24 -2.61 -12.85 30.53
C THR A 24 -2.21 -11.41 30.19
N ASP A 25 -0.91 -11.20 30.03
CA ASP A 25 -0.32 -9.91 29.64
C ASP A 25 0.27 -9.93 28.22
N THR A 26 -0.25 -10.80 27.35
CA THR A 26 0.13 -10.76 25.93
C THR A 26 -0.39 -9.49 25.26
N ILE A 27 0.25 -9.04 24.17
CA ILE A 27 -0.21 -7.86 23.41
C ILE A 27 -1.69 -7.99 23.04
N THR A 28 -2.11 -9.15 22.54
CA THR A 28 -3.52 -9.40 22.20
C THR A 28 -4.43 -9.26 23.42
N ALA A 29 -4.06 -9.83 24.57
CA ALA A 29 -4.83 -9.71 25.79
C ALA A 29 -4.94 -8.25 26.25
N GLN A 30 -3.85 -7.48 26.17
CA GLN A 30 -3.83 -6.06 26.54
C GLN A 30 -4.80 -5.23 25.69
N TYR A 31 -4.95 -5.52 24.40
CA TYR A 31 -5.97 -4.87 23.57
C TYR A 31 -7.39 -5.36 23.89
N LEU A 32 -7.58 -6.66 24.13
CA LEU A 32 -8.90 -7.23 24.40
C LEU A 32 -9.46 -6.83 25.78
N ASN A 33 -8.60 -6.66 26.78
CA ASN A 33 -8.99 -6.25 28.14
C ASN A 33 -8.93 -4.72 28.35
N GLY A 34 -8.61 -3.95 27.32
CA GLY A 34 -8.62 -2.49 27.35
C GLY A 34 -7.41 -1.84 28.04
N LYS A 35 -6.39 -2.60 28.45
CA LYS A 35 -5.10 -2.01 28.90
C LYS A 35 -4.42 -1.21 27.78
N MET A 36 -4.61 -1.63 26.52
CA MET A 36 -4.21 -0.92 25.31
C MET A 36 -5.45 -0.64 24.46
N ALA A 37 -5.45 0.49 23.75
CA ALA A 37 -6.52 0.85 22.83
C ALA A 37 -5.96 1.68 21.67
N ILE A 38 -6.71 1.72 20.56
CA ILE A 38 -6.46 2.66 19.47
C ILE A 38 -7.22 3.94 19.83
N GLU A 39 -6.48 5.03 20.06
CA GLU A 39 -7.09 6.31 20.45
C GLU A 39 -7.94 6.89 19.32
N VAL A 40 -9.10 7.43 19.70
CA VAL A 40 -9.97 8.17 18.79
C VAL A 40 -9.51 9.63 18.79
N PRO A 41 -9.15 10.22 17.64
CA PRO A 41 -8.76 11.62 17.58
C PRO A 41 -9.89 12.52 18.12
N ALA A 42 -9.54 13.40 19.07
CA ALA A 42 -10.50 14.35 19.66
C ALA A 42 -11.07 15.34 18.64
N LEU A 43 -10.28 15.67 17.61
CA LEU A 43 -10.65 16.56 16.53
C LEU A 43 -10.51 15.85 15.18
N ARG A 44 -11.47 16.07 14.28
CA ARG A 44 -11.42 15.61 12.89
C ARG A 44 -10.98 16.76 11.99
N ARG A 45 -10.39 16.44 10.84
CA ARG A 45 -9.94 17.46 9.88
C ARG A 45 -11.15 18.09 9.20
N GLU A 46 -11.21 19.42 9.22
CA GLU A 46 -12.23 20.21 8.52
C GLU A 46 -12.15 20.06 6.98
N GLY A 47 -10.97 19.70 6.46
CA GLY A 47 -10.70 19.58 5.03
C GLY A 47 -10.24 20.91 4.42
N ASN A 48 -10.14 20.95 3.10
CA ASN A 48 -9.71 22.16 2.37
C ASN A 48 -10.88 22.87 1.63
N GLY A 49 -12.12 22.50 1.93
CA GLY A 49 -13.33 23.03 1.27
C GLY A 49 -13.61 22.50 -0.14
N LYS A 50 -12.70 21.71 -0.72
CA LYS A 50 -12.84 21.14 -2.07
C LYS A 50 -13.35 19.69 -2.00
N HIS A 51 -13.92 19.21 -3.10
CA HIS A 51 -14.41 17.84 -3.24
C HIS A 51 -14.12 17.29 -4.64
N ILE A 52 -14.22 15.97 -4.76
CA ILE A 52 -14.46 15.26 -6.03
C ILE A 52 -15.83 14.65 -5.91
N THR A 53 -16.70 14.88 -6.90
CA THR A 53 -18.08 14.38 -6.86
C THR A 53 -18.32 13.48 -8.03
N ILE A 54 -18.84 12.27 -7.77
CA ILE A 54 -19.34 11.37 -8.81
C ILE A 54 -20.86 11.48 -8.82
N HIS A 55 -21.43 11.66 -10.00
CA HIS A 55 -22.88 11.63 -10.22
C HIS A 55 -23.33 10.35 -10.94
N GLY A 56 -24.47 9.81 -10.52
CA GLY A 56 -25.18 8.74 -11.21
C GLY A 56 -24.39 7.44 -11.38
N ALA A 57 -23.56 7.03 -10.41
CA ALA A 57 -22.81 5.79 -10.50
C ALA A 57 -23.74 4.57 -10.53
N THR A 58 -23.67 3.77 -11.59
CA THR A 58 -24.59 2.64 -11.88
C THR A 58 -23.85 1.31 -12.13
N GLY A 59 -22.54 1.27 -11.92
CA GLY A 59 -21.75 0.05 -12.02
C GLY A 59 -22.27 -1.10 -11.15
N ASN A 60 -22.34 -2.31 -11.72
CA ASN A 60 -22.80 -3.53 -11.05
C ASN A 60 -24.14 -3.33 -10.29
N ASN A 61 -24.11 -3.29 -8.95
CA ASN A 61 -25.28 -3.14 -8.09
C ASN A 61 -25.46 -1.72 -7.52
N LEU A 62 -24.71 -0.73 -8.00
CA LEU A 62 -24.92 0.68 -7.66
C LEU A 62 -26.23 1.17 -8.30
N LYS A 63 -27.02 1.94 -7.54
CA LYS A 63 -28.37 2.37 -7.93
C LYS A 63 -28.43 3.86 -8.25
N GLY A 64 -27.58 4.34 -9.15
CA GLY A 64 -27.49 5.77 -9.48
C GLY A 64 -26.98 6.59 -8.30
N VAL A 65 -25.81 6.21 -7.78
CA VAL A 65 -25.24 6.80 -6.57
C VAL A 65 -24.53 8.12 -6.89
N ASP A 66 -24.98 9.20 -6.26
CA ASP A 66 -24.24 10.46 -6.17
C ASP A 66 -23.41 10.48 -4.89
N VAL A 67 -22.14 10.86 -4.98
CA VAL A 67 -21.24 10.88 -3.81
C VAL A 67 -20.16 11.95 -3.90
N ASP A 68 -20.00 12.68 -2.79
CA ASP A 68 -18.93 13.65 -2.58
C ASP A 68 -17.77 13.04 -1.79
N PHE A 69 -16.56 13.22 -2.31
CA PHE A 69 -15.31 12.89 -1.65
C PHE A 69 -14.59 14.17 -1.20
N PRO A 70 -14.76 14.63 0.06
CA PRO A 70 -14.16 15.85 0.54
C PRO A 70 -12.63 15.74 0.65
N LEU A 71 -11.92 16.68 0.02
CA LEU A 71 -10.47 16.67 -0.04
C LEU A 71 -9.82 17.21 1.25
N GLY A 72 -8.58 16.81 1.49
CA GLY A 72 -7.85 17.11 2.73
C GLY A 72 -8.35 16.32 3.95
N LYS A 73 -9.15 15.26 3.75
CA LYS A 73 -9.68 14.39 4.81
C LYS A 73 -9.22 12.95 4.65
N LEU A 74 -9.28 12.20 5.76
CA LEU A 74 -9.26 10.74 5.72
C LEU A 74 -10.70 10.27 5.49
N ILE A 75 -10.98 9.75 4.31
CA ILE A 75 -12.30 9.21 3.95
C ILE A 75 -12.26 7.70 4.14
N VAL A 76 -13.26 7.16 4.85
CA VAL A 76 -13.45 5.72 5.02
C VAL A 76 -14.75 5.31 4.35
N VAL A 77 -14.65 4.54 3.26
CA VAL A 77 -15.81 3.97 2.58
C VAL A 77 -16.12 2.62 3.21
N THR A 78 -17.24 2.53 3.92
CA THR A 78 -17.63 1.35 4.71
C THR A 78 -18.99 0.79 4.28
N GLY A 79 -19.31 -0.42 4.74
CA GLY A 79 -20.51 -1.18 4.37
C GLY A 79 -20.25 -2.67 4.29
N VAL A 80 -21.31 -3.49 4.30
CA VAL A 80 -21.24 -4.96 4.26
C VAL A 80 -20.58 -5.50 2.98
N SER A 81 -20.06 -6.73 3.00
CA SER A 81 -19.54 -7.36 1.79
C SER A 81 -20.61 -7.38 0.69
N GLY A 82 -20.22 -7.10 -0.56
CA GLY A 82 -21.15 -7.00 -1.70
C GLY A 82 -21.93 -5.68 -1.79
N SER A 83 -21.76 -4.72 -0.88
CA SER A 83 -22.51 -3.44 -0.91
C SER A 83 -22.11 -2.47 -2.04
N GLY A 84 -21.19 -2.84 -2.93
CA GLY A 84 -20.75 -1.99 -4.05
C GLY A 84 -19.56 -1.05 -3.77
N LYS A 85 -18.92 -1.11 -2.58
CA LYS A 85 -17.74 -0.26 -2.25
C LYS A 85 -16.60 -0.38 -3.25
N SER A 86 -16.21 -1.62 -3.60
CA SER A 86 -15.15 -1.86 -4.57
C SER A 86 -15.55 -1.39 -5.96
N THR A 87 -16.83 -1.55 -6.33
CA THR A 87 -17.36 -1.01 -7.60
C THR A 87 -17.20 0.51 -7.63
N LEU A 88 -17.62 1.21 -6.58
CA LEU A 88 -17.56 2.66 -6.50
C LEU A 88 -16.11 3.18 -6.52
N ILE A 89 -15.22 2.59 -5.71
CA ILE A 89 -13.87 3.12 -5.52
C ILE A 89 -12.87 2.55 -6.54
N ASN A 90 -12.78 1.23 -6.66
CA ASN A 90 -11.73 0.56 -7.43
C ASN A 90 -12.10 0.38 -8.92
N GLU A 91 -13.40 0.35 -9.24
CA GLU A 91 -13.89 0.10 -10.60
C GLU A 91 -14.51 1.35 -11.25
N THR A 92 -14.88 2.37 -10.47
CA THR A 92 -15.45 3.64 -10.98
C THR A 92 -14.47 4.80 -10.74
N LEU A 93 -14.31 5.27 -9.50
CA LEU A 93 -13.48 6.44 -9.18
C LEU A 93 -12.02 6.28 -9.62
N GLN A 94 -11.36 5.19 -9.21
CA GLN A 94 -9.94 4.99 -9.50
C GLN A 94 -9.65 4.91 -11.02
N PRO A 95 -10.41 4.17 -11.85
CA PRO A 95 -10.22 4.18 -13.29
C PRO A 95 -10.50 5.54 -13.92
N ILE A 96 -11.53 6.30 -13.50
CA ILE A 96 -11.78 7.67 -13.98
C ILE A 96 -10.53 8.54 -13.78
N LEU A 97 -10.03 8.59 -12.54
CA LEU A 97 -8.86 9.41 -12.22
C LEU A 97 -7.60 8.90 -12.93
N SER A 98 -7.43 7.59 -13.03
CA SER A 98 -6.28 6.98 -13.71
C SER A 98 -6.29 7.20 -15.22
N GLN A 99 -7.45 7.27 -15.85
CA GLN A 99 -7.60 7.67 -17.25
C GLN A 99 -7.22 9.15 -17.42
N HIS A 100 -7.71 10.02 -16.54
CA HIS A 100 -7.45 11.46 -16.60
C HIS A 100 -5.95 11.78 -16.43
N PHE A 101 -5.31 11.30 -15.35
CA PHE A 101 -3.93 11.66 -15.03
C PHE A 101 -2.87 10.85 -15.78
N TYR A 102 -3.18 9.61 -16.17
CA TYR A 102 -2.16 8.68 -16.70
C TYR A 102 -2.54 8.02 -18.03
N ARG A 103 -3.66 8.41 -18.65
CA ARG A 103 -4.16 7.83 -19.91
C ARG A 103 -4.30 6.30 -19.84
N SER A 104 -4.70 5.79 -18.68
CA SER A 104 -4.94 4.36 -18.47
C SER A 104 -5.97 3.81 -19.46
N LEU A 105 -5.86 2.54 -19.85
CA LEU A 105 -6.82 1.89 -20.75
C LEU A 105 -7.98 1.22 -19.99
N LYS A 106 -7.89 1.13 -18.66
CA LYS A 106 -8.95 0.53 -17.84
C LYS A 106 -10.20 1.40 -17.91
N LYS A 107 -11.29 0.88 -18.47
CA LYS A 107 -12.57 1.58 -18.54
C LYS A 107 -13.22 1.65 -17.15
N PRO A 108 -13.70 2.83 -16.71
CA PRO A 108 -14.52 2.91 -15.51
C PRO A 108 -15.87 2.23 -15.71
N MET A 109 -16.47 1.76 -14.62
CA MET A 109 -17.86 1.35 -14.60
C MET A 109 -18.80 2.53 -14.90
N PRO A 110 -20.04 2.30 -15.36
CA PRO A 110 -20.99 3.36 -15.70
C PRO A 110 -21.23 4.38 -14.59
N TYR A 111 -21.19 5.65 -14.97
CA TYR A 111 -21.47 6.86 -14.17
C TYR A 111 -21.95 7.97 -15.13
N GLU A 112 -22.61 9.00 -14.61
CA GLU A 112 -23.14 10.10 -15.44
C GLU A 112 -22.10 11.20 -15.66
N SER A 113 -21.56 11.75 -14.57
CA SER A 113 -20.51 12.77 -14.63
C SER A 113 -19.61 12.73 -13.40
N ILE A 114 -18.50 13.45 -13.47
CA ILE A 114 -17.58 13.66 -12.36
C ILE A 114 -17.13 15.13 -12.34
N GLU A 115 -17.08 15.71 -11.15
CA GLU A 115 -16.70 17.10 -10.92
C GLU A 115 -15.52 17.18 -9.94
N GLY A 116 -14.77 18.28 -9.98
CA GLY A 116 -13.71 18.55 -9.01
C GLY A 116 -12.40 17.79 -9.25
N ILE A 117 -12.22 17.15 -10.41
CA ILE A 117 -10.95 16.48 -10.76
C ILE A 117 -9.78 17.49 -10.77
N GLU A 118 -10.03 18.72 -11.21
CA GLU A 118 -9.08 19.82 -11.23
C GLU A 118 -8.58 20.23 -9.83
N ASN A 119 -9.20 19.73 -8.76
CA ASN A 119 -8.74 19.96 -7.39
C ASN A 119 -7.58 19.04 -6.96
N ILE A 120 -7.18 18.06 -7.79
CA ILE A 120 -6.08 17.14 -7.52
C ILE A 120 -5.14 17.00 -8.73
N ASP A 121 -3.86 16.71 -8.47
CA ASP A 121 -2.85 16.60 -9.54
C ASP A 121 -2.52 15.15 -9.93
N LYS A 122 -2.86 14.20 -9.06
CA LYS A 122 -2.52 12.78 -9.24
C LYS A 122 -3.39 11.87 -8.38
N VAL A 123 -3.52 10.62 -8.81
CA VAL A 123 -4.09 9.53 -8.02
C VAL A 123 -3.04 8.43 -7.80
N VAL A 124 -2.98 7.86 -6.59
CA VAL A 124 -2.12 6.71 -6.30
C VAL A 124 -2.97 5.63 -5.66
N ASN A 125 -3.02 4.47 -6.30
CA ASN A 125 -3.65 3.28 -5.74
C ASN A 125 -2.59 2.44 -5.03
N VAL A 126 -2.79 2.18 -3.73
CA VAL A 126 -1.95 1.28 -2.95
C VAL A 126 -2.79 0.06 -2.61
N ASP A 127 -2.42 -1.09 -3.17
CA ASP A 127 -3.16 -2.33 -3.02
C ASP A 127 -2.29 -3.45 -2.40
N GLN A 128 -2.85 -4.66 -2.36
CA GLN A 128 -2.18 -5.85 -1.84
C GLN A 128 -1.55 -6.70 -2.94
N SER A 129 -1.41 -6.16 -4.16
CA SER A 129 -0.72 -6.87 -5.23
C SER A 129 0.77 -7.04 -4.86
N PRO A 130 1.41 -8.15 -5.27
CA PRO A 130 2.83 -8.35 -4.99
C PRO A 130 3.66 -7.21 -5.61
N ILE A 131 4.62 -6.70 -4.83
CA ILE A 131 5.56 -5.64 -5.24
C ILE A 131 6.28 -5.97 -6.56
N GLY A 132 6.52 -7.25 -6.80
CA GLY A 132 6.93 -7.76 -8.10
C GLY A 132 6.73 -9.26 -8.17
N ARG A 133 6.85 -9.80 -9.38
CA ARG A 133 6.62 -11.24 -9.66
C ARG A 133 7.90 -12.07 -9.66
N THR A 134 9.03 -11.49 -9.26
CA THR A 134 10.34 -12.15 -9.31
C THR A 134 11.08 -11.96 -7.99
N PRO A 135 12.01 -12.88 -7.62
CA PRO A 135 12.86 -12.73 -6.44
C PRO A 135 13.73 -11.46 -6.45
N ARG A 136 13.92 -10.86 -7.63
CA ARG A 136 14.67 -9.61 -7.82
C ARG A 136 13.92 -8.39 -7.28
N SER A 137 12.63 -8.50 -7.03
CA SER A 137 11.80 -7.46 -6.45
C SER A 137 11.73 -7.63 -4.94
N ASN A 138 12.39 -6.74 -4.22
CA ASN A 138 12.45 -6.71 -2.76
C ASN A 138 12.29 -5.27 -2.24
N PRO A 139 12.10 -5.07 -0.93
CA PRO A 139 11.89 -3.73 -0.36
C PRO A 139 12.99 -2.73 -0.72
N ALA A 140 14.26 -3.18 -0.83
CA ALA A 140 15.37 -2.30 -1.15
C ALA A 140 15.33 -1.82 -2.62
N THR A 141 14.93 -2.69 -3.55
CA THR A 141 14.75 -2.31 -4.96
C THR A 141 13.52 -1.45 -5.19
N TYR A 142 12.41 -1.73 -4.49
CA TYR A 142 11.15 -1.03 -4.71
C TYR A 142 11.18 0.41 -4.17
N THR A 143 11.82 0.61 -3.01
CA THR A 143 11.99 1.94 -2.40
C THR A 143 13.12 2.76 -3.05
N GLY A 144 13.94 2.14 -3.90
CA GLY A 144 15.09 2.79 -4.55
C GLY A 144 16.38 2.80 -3.73
N VAL A 145 16.32 2.50 -2.43
CA VAL A 145 17.50 2.53 -1.52
C VAL A 145 18.63 1.60 -1.98
N PHE A 146 18.34 0.54 -2.74
CA PHE A 146 19.39 -0.32 -3.30
C PHE A 146 20.31 0.43 -4.27
N SER A 147 19.83 1.48 -4.95
CA SER A 147 20.69 2.33 -5.78
C SER A 147 21.66 3.17 -4.95
N ASP A 148 21.22 3.66 -3.80
CA ASP A 148 22.09 4.41 -2.87
C ASP A 148 23.14 3.49 -2.27
N ILE A 149 22.74 2.29 -1.84
CA ILE A 149 23.66 1.25 -1.35
C ILE A 149 24.72 0.95 -2.41
N ARG A 150 24.34 0.72 -3.67
CA ARG A 150 25.31 0.46 -4.76
C ARG A 150 26.26 1.65 -4.97
N SER A 151 25.77 2.87 -4.82
CA SER A 151 26.59 4.08 -4.95
C SER A 151 27.64 4.17 -3.84
N LEU A 152 27.29 3.79 -2.61
CA LEU A 152 28.24 3.69 -1.50
C LEU A 152 29.34 2.65 -1.80
N PHE A 153 28.98 1.49 -2.35
CA PHE A 153 29.95 0.44 -2.70
C PHE A 153 30.94 0.88 -3.79
N VAL A 154 30.49 1.70 -4.75
CA VAL A 154 31.38 2.31 -5.76
C VAL A 154 32.41 3.25 -5.13
N GLY A 155 32.09 3.86 -3.98
CA GLY A 155 32.98 4.76 -3.25
C GLY A 155 34.19 4.08 -2.59
N LEU A 156 34.16 2.76 -2.40
CA LEU A 156 35.20 2.00 -1.71
C LEU A 156 36.55 2.02 -2.47
N PRO A 157 37.70 2.06 -1.77
CA PRO A 157 39.02 2.07 -2.41
C PRO A 157 39.22 0.92 -3.41
N GLU A 158 38.85 -0.30 -3.05
CA GLU A 158 38.97 -1.49 -3.90
C GLU A 158 38.09 -1.38 -5.15
N ALA A 159 36.89 -0.82 -5.00
CA ALA A 159 35.98 -0.59 -6.13
C ALA A 159 36.58 0.41 -7.12
N LYS A 160 37.21 1.48 -6.62
CA LYS A 160 37.90 2.48 -7.44
C LYS A 160 39.11 1.90 -8.17
N ILE A 161 39.98 1.16 -7.45
CA ILE A 161 41.18 0.51 -8.03
C ILE A 161 40.78 -0.46 -9.15
N ARG A 162 39.70 -1.22 -8.95
CA ARG A 162 39.21 -2.19 -9.95
C ARG A 162 38.27 -1.59 -11.01
N GLY A 163 38.04 -0.28 -10.98
CA GLY A 163 37.15 0.40 -11.93
C GLY A 163 35.69 -0.01 -11.85
N TYR A 164 35.23 -0.55 -10.71
CA TYR A 164 33.86 -1.02 -10.54
C TYR A 164 32.85 0.14 -10.56
N LYS A 165 31.76 -0.06 -11.31
CA LYS A 165 30.65 0.88 -11.48
C LYS A 165 29.39 0.32 -10.79
N PRO A 166 28.29 1.09 -10.65
CA PRO A 166 27.06 0.62 -9.97
C PRO A 166 26.49 -0.69 -10.53
N GLY A 167 26.76 -1.01 -11.80
CA GLY A 167 26.38 -2.27 -12.42
C GLY A 167 27.07 -3.49 -11.80
N ARG A 168 28.32 -3.36 -11.34
CA ARG A 168 29.04 -4.47 -10.67
C ARG A 168 28.35 -4.91 -9.38
N PHE A 169 27.66 -4.00 -8.69
CA PHE A 169 26.95 -4.29 -7.44
C PHE A 169 25.46 -4.56 -7.65
N SER A 170 25.02 -4.80 -8.89
CA SER A 170 23.63 -5.10 -9.20
C SER A 170 23.47 -6.57 -9.56
N PHE A 171 22.52 -7.24 -8.90
CA PHE A 171 22.13 -8.61 -9.26
C PHE A 171 21.32 -8.70 -10.57
N ASN A 172 20.88 -7.56 -11.13
CA ASN A 172 20.06 -7.54 -12.35
C ASN A 172 20.87 -7.55 -13.65
N VAL A 173 22.17 -7.20 -13.60
CA VAL A 173 23.03 -7.06 -14.78
C VAL A 173 24.20 -8.03 -14.74
N LYS A 174 24.65 -8.46 -15.92
CA LYS A 174 25.89 -9.25 -16.04
C LYS A 174 27.07 -8.44 -15.54
N GLY A 175 28.05 -9.11 -14.94
CA GLY A 175 29.29 -8.50 -14.47
C GLY A 175 29.60 -8.86 -13.04
N GLY A 176 28.72 -8.54 -12.08
CA GLY A 176 28.97 -8.86 -10.65
C GLY A 176 27.89 -9.68 -9.95
N ARG A 177 26.85 -10.10 -10.67
CA ARG A 177 25.88 -11.09 -10.17
C ARG A 177 26.47 -12.51 -10.24
N CYS A 178 25.85 -13.45 -9.52
CA CYS A 178 26.08 -14.87 -9.75
C CYS A 178 25.51 -15.27 -11.13
N GLU A 179 26.33 -15.87 -12.01
CA GLU A 179 25.87 -16.28 -13.35
C GLU A 179 25.10 -17.60 -13.36
N GLU A 180 25.25 -18.44 -12.33
CA GLU A 180 24.49 -19.69 -12.19
C GLU A 180 22.99 -19.39 -11.96
N CYS A 181 22.65 -18.70 -10.87
CA CYS A 181 21.27 -18.30 -10.59
C CYS A 181 20.84 -17.01 -11.31
N LYS A 182 21.76 -16.37 -12.07
CA LYS A 182 21.55 -15.09 -12.76
C LYS A 182 21.00 -14.00 -11.84
N GLY A 183 21.45 -14.00 -10.58
CA GLY A 183 21.04 -13.02 -9.56
C GLY A 183 19.65 -13.22 -8.95
N ASN A 184 19.04 -14.40 -9.12
CA ASN A 184 17.73 -14.69 -8.51
C ASN A 184 17.80 -15.17 -7.05
N GLY A 185 19.00 -15.51 -6.56
CA GLY A 185 19.14 -16.25 -5.30
C GLY A 185 19.05 -17.73 -5.57
#